data_AF-A0A1H9NMC2-F1
#
_entry.id   AF-A0A1H9NMC2-F1
#
_cell.length_a   1.000
_cell.length_b   1.000
_cell.length_c   1.000
_cell.angle_alpha   90.00
_cell.angle_beta   90.00
_cell.angle_gamma   90.00
#
_symmetry.space_group_name_H-M   'P 1'
#
loop_
_entity.id
_entity.type
_entity.pdbx_description
1 polymer ?
#
loop_
_entity_poly.entity_id
_entity_poly.type
_entity_poly.pdbx_seq_one_letter_code
_entity_poly.pdbx_strand_id
1 'polypeptide(L)'
;MFLADGGGGASSPPQFGQRKLKVDPSAIPQARAAFEKALDEFDGKLADAVADLPTRPWAEDPISDETSKKFNQQTSDKALEALTAYRKQLVGVIDQLKAIEQQYILTEGDNAAMWGKHLRDQA
;
A
#
# COMPACT_ATOMS: atom_id res chain seq x y z
N MET A 1 -37.67 -33.15 0.68
CA MET A 1 -37.43 -31.73 0.33
C MET A 1 -36.42 -31.20 1.33
N PHE A 2 -35.18 -30.94 0.90
CA PHE A 2 -34.16 -30.29 1.71
C PHE A 2 -33.99 -28.87 1.17
N LEU A 3 -34.28 -27.86 2.01
CA LEU A 3 -33.93 -26.47 1.71
C LEU A 3 -32.43 -26.31 1.95
N ALA A 4 -31.68 -25.97 0.90
CA ALA A 4 -30.31 -25.51 1.01
C ALA A 4 -30.34 -24.01 1.32
N ASP A 5 -30.04 -23.68 2.58
CA ASP A 5 -29.78 -22.32 3.05
C ASP A 5 -28.43 -21.86 2.49
N GLY A 6 -28.49 -20.93 1.53
CA GLY A 6 -27.32 -20.32 0.92
C GLY A 6 -26.71 -19.28 1.84
N GLY A 7 -25.91 -19.73 2.80
CA GLY A 7 -25.08 -18.87 3.65
C GLY A 7 -24.00 -18.16 2.84
N GLY A 8 -24.34 -16.98 2.33
CA GLY A 8 -23.41 -16.05 1.70
C GLY A 8 -22.37 -15.59 2.71
N GLY A 9 -21.21 -16.26 2.69
CA GLY A 9 -20.02 -15.80 3.40
C GLY A 9 -19.58 -14.47 2.82
N ALA A 10 -20.01 -13.37 3.45
CA ALA A 10 -19.40 -12.07 3.24
C ALA A 10 -17.95 -12.16 3.72
N SER A 11 -17.04 -12.47 2.80
CA SER A 11 -15.60 -12.30 3.00
C SER A 11 -15.36 -10.82 3.25
N SER A 12 -15.36 -10.45 4.53
CA SER A 12 -14.89 -9.14 4.96
C SER A 12 -13.51 -8.93 4.35
N PRO A 13 -13.22 -7.74 3.77
CA PRO A 13 -11.90 -7.45 3.25
C PRO A 13 -10.86 -7.79 4.33
N PRO A 14 -9.71 -8.40 3.98
CA PRO A 14 -8.69 -8.71 4.97
C PRO A 14 -8.36 -7.43 5.74
N GLN A 15 -8.66 -7.43 7.04
CA GLN A 15 -8.28 -6.35 7.93
C GLN A 15 -6.75 -6.39 8.04
N PHE A 16 -6.09 -5.59 7.21
CA PHE A 16 -4.68 -5.28 7.37
C PHE A 16 -4.55 -4.37 8.60
N GLY A 17 -4.67 -4.96 9.79
CA GLY A 17 -4.41 -4.26 11.05
C GLY A 17 -3.04 -3.60 11.00
N GLN A 18 -2.88 -2.49 11.73
CA GLN A 18 -1.60 -1.76 11.80
C GLN A 18 -0.51 -2.66 12.38
N ARG A 19 0.20 -3.39 11.50
CA ARG A 19 1.36 -4.20 11.85
C ARG A 19 2.55 -3.26 11.94
N LYS A 20 3.07 -3.06 13.16
CA LYS A 20 4.30 -2.31 13.38
C LYS A 20 5.47 -3.11 12.83
N LEU A 21 6.15 -2.57 11.82
CA LEU A 21 7.38 -3.14 11.28
C LEU A 21 8.54 -2.74 12.21
N LYS A 22 9.29 -3.72 12.72
CA LYS A 22 10.55 -3.47 13.43
C LYS A 22 11.68 -3.67 12.42
N VAL A 23 12.45 -2.62 12.16
CA VAL A 23 13.59 -2.62 11.23
C VAL A 23 14.83 -2.18 11.99
N ASP A 24 15.94 -2.87 11.76
CA ASP A 24 17.25 -2.42 12.25
C ASP A 24 17.64 -1.12 11.52
N PRO A 25 18.20 -0.09 12.19
CA PRO A 25 18.54 1.17 11.55
C PRO A 25 19.41 1.03 10.31
N SER A 26 20.37 0.09 10.33
CA SER A 26 21.26 -0.18 9.19
C SER A 26 20.54 -0.78 7.98
N ALA A 27 19.39 -1.42 8.20
CA ALA A 27 18.57 -2.04 7.17
C ALA A 27 17.50 -1.10 6.59
N ILE A 28 17.28 0.09 7.19
CA ILE A 28 16.27 1.05 6.72
C ILE A 28 16.45 1.44 5.25
N PRO A 29 17.66 1.74 4.73
CA PRO A 29 17.82 2.12 3.33
C PRO A 29 17.42 0.98 2.38
N GLN A 30 17.76 -0.26 2.73
CA GLN A 30 17.41 -1.44 1.94
C GLN A 30 15.91 -1.72 1.99
N ALA A 31 15.29 -1.61 3.16
CA ALA A 31 13.84 -1.76 3.32
C ALA A 31 13.10 -0.71 2.48
N ARG A 32 13.54 0.56 2.54
CA ARG A 32 12.96 1.65 1.75
C ARG A 32 13.04 1.36 0.26
N ALA A 33 14.21 0.97 -0.25
CA ALA A 33 14.39 0.61 -1.66
C ALA A 33 13.48 -0.56 -2.09
N ALA A 34 13.24 -1.55 -1.22
CA ALA A 34 12.35 -2.66 -1.52
C ALA A 34 10.88 -2.20 -1.63
N PHE A 35 10.42 -1.31 -0.75
CA PHE A 35 9.06 -0.75 -0.83
C PHE A 35 8.89 0.21 -2.02
N GLU A 36 9.92 1.00 -2.36
CA GLU A 36 9.93 1.85 -3.56
C GLU A 36 9.80 0.99 -4.82
N LYS A 37 10.61 -0.07 -4.94
CA LYS A 37 10.51 -1.03 -6.05
C LYS A 37 9.13 -1.69 -6.12
N ALA A 38 8.58 -2.10 -4.98
CA ALA A 38 7.25 -2.72 -4.93
C ALA A 38 6.14 -1.74 -5.37
N LEU A 39 6.27 -0.45 -5.02
CA LEU A 39 5.36 0.60 -5.47
C LEU A 39 5.47 0.83 -6.98
N ASP A 40 6.68 0.88 -7.53
CA ASP A 40 6.89 1.03 -8.97
C ASP A 40 6.29 -0.15 -9.77
N GLU A 41 6.53 -1.39 -9.31
CA GLU A 41 5.94 -2.58 -9.92
C GLU A 41 4.41 -2.60 -9.80
N PHE A 42 3.87 -2.12 -8.67
CA PHE A 42 2.45 -2.03 -8.45
C PHE A 42 1.81 -0.99 -9.38
N ASP A 43 2.39 0.20 -9.49
CA ASP A 43 1.90 1.28 -10.35
C ASP A 43 1.93 0.88 -11.83
N GLY A 44 2.99 0.18 -12.27
CA GLY A 44 3.07 -0.37 -13.62
C GLY A 44 1.94 -1.35 -13.94
N LYS A 45 1.68 -2.31 -13.05
CA LYS A 45 0.59 -3.28 -13.23
C LYS A 45 -0.79 -2.67 -13.13
N LEU A 46 -0.96 -1.67 -12.26
CA LEU A 46 -2.23 -1.01 -12.06
C LEU A 46 -2.62 -0.19 -13.30
N ALA A 47 -1.66 0.52 -13.91
CA ALA A 47 -1.91 1.31 -15.11
C ALA A 47 -2.55 0.48 -16.23
N ASP A 48 -2.02 -0.73 -16.48
CA ASP A 48 -2.56 -1.64 -17.48
C ASP A 48 -3.92 -2.21 -17.07
N ALA A 49 -4.08 -2.60 -15.80
CA ALA A 49 -5.29 -3.28 -15.33
C ALA A 49 -6.53 -2.38 -15.23
N VAL A 50 -6.35 -1.07 -14.96
CA VAL A 50 -7.48 -0.13 -14.75
C VAL A 50 -8.35 0.00 -16.00
N ALA A 51 -7.75 -0.01 -17.19
CA ALA A 51 -8.48 0.15 -18.45
C ALA A 51 -9.37 -1.06 -18.80
N ASP A 52 -8.95 -2.25 -18.39
CA ASP A 52 -9.59 -3.53 -18.73
C ASP A 52 -10.50 -4.07 -17.62
N LEU A 53 -10.44 -3.47 -16.43
CA LEU A 53 -11.20 -3.92 -15.26
C LEU A 53 -12.73 -3.80 -15.42
N PRO A 54 -13.29 -2.74 -16.01
CA PRO A 54 -14.74 -2.59 -16.12
C PRO A 54 -15.33 -3.50 -17.19
N THR A 55 -16.34 -4.27 -16.83
CA THR A 55 -17.17 -5.02 -17.79
C THR A 55 -17.90 -4.04 -18.70
N ARG A 56 -17.84 -4.26 -20.01
CA ARG A 56 -18.56 -3.47 -21.01
C ARG A 56 -19.93 -4.09 -21.31
N PRO A 57 -20.93 -3.31 -21.78
CA PRO A 57 -22.17 -3.87 -22.30
C PRO A 57 -21.86 -4.85 -23.44
N TRP A 58 -22.40 -6.07 -23.38
CA TRP A 58 -22.04 -7.14 -24.32
C TRP A 58 -23.01 -7.32 -25.49
N ALA A 59 -24.21 -6.74 -25.41
CA ALA A 59 -25.27 -6.95 -26.40
C ALA A 59 -25.88 -5.64 -26.93
N GLU A 60 -25.27 -4.49 -26.63
CA GLU A 60 -25.70 -3.16 -27.09
C GLU A 60 -27.18 -2.84 -26.79
N ASP A 61 -27.74 -3.52 -25.79
CA ASP A 61 -29.12 -3.36 -25.36
C ASP A 61 -29.19 -2.73 -23.95
N PRO A 62 -30.35 -2.15 -23.57
CA PRO A 62 -30.52 -1.48 -22.28
C PRO A 62 -30.28 -2.38 -21.05
N ILE A 63 -30.58 -3.69 -21.14
CA ILE A 63 -30.37 -4.65 -20.05
C ILE A 63 -28.88 -4.91 -19.87
N SER A 64 -28.13 -5.11 -20.96
CA SER A 64 -26.68 -5.31 -20.90
C SER A 64 -25.95 -4.05 -20.37
N ASP A 65 -26.44 -2.86 -20.70
CA ASP A 65 -25.93 -1.59 -20.18
C ASP A 65 -26.20 -1.44 -18.68
N GLU A 66 -27.43 -1.67 -18.23
CA GLU A 66 -27.77 -1.59 -16.80
C GLU A 66 -27.03 -2.67 -15.98
N THR A 67 -26.92 -3.88 -16.52
CA THR A 67 -26.29 -5.00 -15.83
C THR A 67 -24.79 -4.80 -15.71
N SER A 68 -24.10 -4.37 -16.77
CA SER A 68 -22.67 -4.08 -16.72
C SER A 68 -22.36 -2.96 -15.71
N LYS A 69 -23.19 -1.90 -15.65
CA LYS A 69 -23.07 -0.83 -14.64
C LYS A 69 -23.20 -1.36 -13.20
N LYS A 70 -24.27 -2.09 -12.90
CA LYS A 70 -24.50 -2.63 -11.54
C LYS A 70 -23.43 -3.63 -11.12
N PHE A 71 -22.97 -4.44 -12.08
CA PHE A 71 -21.86 -5.38 -11.84
C PHE A 71 -20.59 -4.63 -11.48
N ASN A 72 -20.16 -3.66 -12.29
CA ASN A 72 -18.93 -2.89 -12.08
C ASN A 72 -18.94 -2.14 -10.74
N GLN A 73 -20.08 -1.60 -10.31
CA GLN A 73 -20.25 -0.97 -9.00
C GLN A 73 -19.93 -1.91 -7.83
N GLN A 74 -20.19 -3.21 -7.99
CA GLN A 74 -19.93 -4.21 -6.95
C GLN A 74 -18.59 -4.93 -7.12
N THR A 75 -17.95 -4.81 -8.29
CA THR A 75 -16.71 -5.50 -8.62
C THR A 75 -15.59 -4.50 -8.89
N SER A 76 -15.48 -4.02 -10.13
CA SER A 76 -14.37 -3.20 -10.63
C SER A 76 -14.16 -1.94 -9.79
N ASP A 77 -15.23 -1.24 -9.41
CA ASP A 77 -15.14 0.00 -8.62
C ASP A 77 -14.58 -0.28 -7.21
N LYS A 78 -15.07 -1.33 -6.54
CA LYS A 78 -14.58 -1.74 -5.21
C LYS A 78 -13.14 -2.26 -5.28
N ALA A 79 -12.79 -2.98 -6.34
CA ALA A 79 -11.43 -3.44 -6.57
C ALA A 79 -10.47 -2.25 -6.76
N LEU A 80 -10.85 -1.25 -7.56
CA LEU A 80 -10.08 -0.02 -7.74
C LEU A 80 -9.91 0.75 -6.43
N GLU A 81 -10.96 0.83 -5.61
CA GLU A 81 -10.89 1.44 -4.28
C GLU A 81 -9.86 0.72 -3.40
N ALA A 82 -9.94 -0.62 -3.32
CA ALA A 82 -9.03 -1.44 -2.53
C ALA A 82 -7.57 -1.32 -3.00
N LEU A 83 -7.34 -1.33 -4.31
CA LEU A 83 -6.02 -1.16 -4.92
C LEU A 83 -5.46 0.24 -4.63
N THR A 84 -6.29 1.27 -4.70
CA THR A 84 -5.91 2.65 -4.35
C THR A 84 -5.55 2.77 -2.87
N ALA A 85 -6.31 2.12 -1.99
CA ALA A 85 -6.01 2.09 -0.55
C ALA A 85 -4.68 1.38 -0.27
N TYR A 86 -4.41 0.25 -0.93
CA TYR A 86 -3.15 -0.46 -0.80
C TYR A 86 -1.95 0.36 -1.28
N ARG A 87 -2.08 1.06 -2.41
CA ARG A 87 -1.07 2.01 -2.89
C ARG A 87 -0.72 3.06 -1.84
N LYS A 88 -1.74 3.65 -1.20
CA LYS A 88 -1.54 4.63 -0.12
C LYS A 88 -0.78 4.04 1.07
N GLN A 89 -1.01 2.76 1.39
CA GLN A 89 -0.26 2.08 2.44
C GLN A 89 1.22 1.93 2.07
N LEU A 90 1.54 1.56 0.82
CA LEU A 90 2.94 1.47 0.35
C LEU A 90 3.64 2.83 0.46
N VAL A 91 3.02 3.90 -0.02
CA VAL A 91 3.54 5.27 0.09
C VAL A 91 3.76 5.65 1.56
N GLY A 92 2.77 5.39 2.42
CA GLY A 92 2.87 5.70 3.84
C GLY A 92 4.03 4.97 4.54
N VAL A 93 4.33 3.73 4.16
CA VAL A 93 5.49 2.99 4.69
C VAL A 93 6.81 3.61 4.23
N ILE A 94 6.92 3.99 2.95
CA ILE A 94 8.11 4.65 2.41
C ILE A 94 8.38 5.97 3.16
N ASP A 95 7.34 6.78 3.37
CA ASP A 95 7.46 8.06 4.09
C ASP A 95 7.88 7.86 5.55
N GLN A 96 7.34 6.84 6.22
CA GLN A 96 7.76 6.48 7.58
C GLN A 96 9.23 6.05 7.63
N LEU A 97 9.68 5.22 6.70
CA LEU A 97 11.08 4.79 6.63
C LEU A 97 12.02 5.98 6.39
N LYS A 98 11.65 6.92 5.51
CA LYS A 98 12.40 8.17 5.30
C LYS A 98 12.50 9.01 6.57
N ALA A 99 11.39 9.17 7.29
CA ALA A 99 11.37 9.92 8.54
C ALA A 99 12.27 9.28 9.61
N ILE A 100 12.23 7.95 9.75
CA ILE A 100 13.09 7.22 10.70
C ILE A 100 14.57 7.34 10.30
N GLU A 101 14.90 7.20 9.01
CA GLU A 101 16.27 7.36 8.48
C GLU A 101 16.83 8.75 8.80
N GLN A 102 16.05 9.81 8.55
CA GLN A 102 16.44 11.19 8.86
C GLN A 102 16.67 11.41 10.36
N GLN A 103 15.77 10.89 11.19
CA GLN A 103 15.90 11.02 12.65
C GLN A 103 17.16 10.30 13.17
N TYR A 104 17.50 9.16 12.58
CA TYR A 104 18.70 8.42 12.93
C TYR A 104 19.98 9.20 12.57
N ILE A 105 20.05 9.73 11.34
CA ILE A 105 21.20 10.55 10.88
C ILE A 105 21.41 11.78 11.76
N LEU A 106 20.34 12.49 12.13
CA LEU A 106 20.42 13.67 13.00
C LEU A 106 20.96 13.31 14.39
N THR A 107 20.44 12.24 14.98
CA THR A 107 20.84 11.80 16.33
C THR A 107 22.30 11.33 16.37
N GLU A 108 22.74 10.59 15.35
CA GLU A 108 24.12 10.13 15.26
C GLU A 108 25.10 11.28 14.95
N GLY A 109 24.69 12.25 14.13
CA GLY A 109 25.42 13.48 13.86
C GLY A 109 25.60 14.36 15.11
N ASP A 110 24.53 14.55 15.89
CA ASP A 110 24.56 15.31 17.15
C ASP A 110 25.47 14.64 18.20
N ASN A 111 25.41 13.31 18.30
CA ASN A 111 26.30 12.55 19.17
C ASN A 111 27.77 12.67 18.74
N ALA A 112 28.08 12.51 17.45
CA ALA A 112 29.45 12.67 16.95
C ALA A 112 29.99 14.09 17.20
N ALA A 113 29.16 15.12 17.04
CA ALA A 113 29.53 16.51 17.29
C ALA A 113 29.81 16.80 18.78
N MET A 114 28.99 16.26 19.69
CA MET A 114 29.17 16.38 21.14
C MET A 114 30.47 15.73 21.62
N TRP A 115 30.80 14.55 21.09
CA TRP A 115 32.01 13.81 21.47
C TRP A 115 33.28 14.47 20.89
N GLY A 116 33.22 14.97 19.66
CA GLY A 116 34.32 15.73 19.04
C GLY A 116 34.58 17.09 19.69
N LYS A 117 33.62 17.64 20.44
CA LYS A 117 33.82 18.84 21.28
C LYS A 117 34.52 18.46 22.59
N HIS A 118 34.05 17.40 23.27
CA HIS A 118 34.65 16.91 24.51
C HIS A 118 36.12 16.53 24.38
N LEU A 119 36.51 15.90 23.26
CA LEU A 119 37.91 15.54 22.98
C LEU A 119 38.81 16.76 22.72
N ARG A 120 38.25 17.86 22.20
CA ARG A 120 38.99 19.13 22.01
C ARG A 120 39.15 19.91 23.30
N ASP A 121 38.18 19.84 24.20
CA ASP A 121 38.23 20.52 25.49
C ASP A 121 39.15 19.80 26.52
N GLN A 122 39.61 18.59 26.21
CA GLN A 122 40.54 17.79 27.04
C GLN A 122 42.01 17.76 26.55
N ALA A 123 42.31 18.45 25.44
CA ALA A 123 43.66 18.55 24.86
C ALA A 123 44.24 19.97 25.05
#